data_AF-M0XHX4-F1
#
_entry.id   AF-M0XHX4-F1
#
_cell.length_a   1.000
_cell.length_b   1.000
_cell.length_c   1.000
_cell.angle_alpha   90.00
_cell.angle_beta   90.00
_cell.angle_gamma   90.00
#
_symmetry.space_group_name_H-M   'P 1'
#
loop_
_entity.id
_entity.type
_entity.pdbx_description
1 polymer ?
#
loop_
_entity_poly.entity_id
_entity_poly.type
_entity_poly.pdbx_seq_one_letter_code
_entity_poly.pdbx_strand_id
1 'polypeptide(L)'
;MGLRDKKRNQRRVLSRRSAGPKTGDGKDFLPLEGKEQRIREKKQAEEPENTATVLYIGHVPHGFYEDQMQGFFQQFGAVKRVRVARNRKTGKSKHYGFIEFENPEVAKIVADEMNNYLLFEHTLQIALVPPEKVHAKLWKGVRKGFIPVDRVAIERNRLSKDKTVEEHKKMVEGIVKRDEKRRKRIKAAGIDYECPALIGSVQPSAKKIKFDED
;
A
#
# COMPACT_ATOMS: atom_id res chain seq x y z
N MET A 1 -10.55 25.12 40.13
CA MET A 1 -10.64 25.50 38.70
C MET A 1 -10.27 24.30 37.85
N GLY A 2 -11.11 23.93 36.89
CA GLY A 2 -10.78 22.88 35.91
C GLY A 2 -11.94 21.93 35.62
N LEU A 3 -13.02 22.45 35.04
CA LEU A 3 -14.06 21.64 34.40
C LEU A 3 -13.44 20.88 33.23
N ARG A 4 -13.69 19.57 33.12
CA ARG A 4 -13.40 18.78 31.92
C ARG A 4 -14.71 18.31 31.31
N ASP A 5 -15.00 18.94 30.18
CA ASP A 5 -16.20 18.80 29.35
C ASP A 5 -16.49 17.37 28.89
N LYS A 6 -17.77 17.00 29.04
CA LYS A 6 -18.44 15.90 28.36
C LYS A 6 -19.00 16.41 27.02
N LYS A 7 -18.51 15.92 25.89
CA LYS A 7 -19.21 15.94 24.58
C LYS A 7 -19.09 14.55 23.96
N ARG A 8 -20.06 13.67 24.19
CA ARG A 8 -21.31 13.45 23.42
C ARG A 8 -21.04 13.22 21.93
N ASN A 9 -20.90 11.93 21.62
CA ASN A 9 -20.76 11.32 20.30
C ASN A 9 -22.12 11.35 19.57
N GLN A 10 -22.22 12.06 18.44
CA GLN A 10 -23.42 12.02 17.59
C GLN A 10 -23.21 11.01 16.46
N ARG A 11 -23.90 9.87 16.58
CA ARG A 11 -24.16 8.95 15.48
C ARG A 11 -25.10 9.62 14.49
N ARG A 12 -24.62 9.95 13.28
CA ARG A 12 -25.49 10.38 12.18
C ARG A 12 -26.18 9.15 11.60
N VAL A 13 -27.48 9.08 11.87
CA VAL A 13 -28.38 8.02 11.45
C VAL A 13 -28.63 8.15 9.94
N LEU A 14 -28.70 6.98 9.29
CA LEU A 14 -28.95 6.76 7.87
C LEU A 14 -30.18 7.54 7.39
N SER A 15 -30.00 8.35 6.34
CA SER A 15 -31.10 8.92 5.57
C SER A 15 -31.86 7.79 4.89
N ARG A 16 -33.09 7.58 5.34
CA ARG A 16 -34.09 6.71 4.74
C ARG A 16 -34.45 7.28 3.37
N ARG A 17 -34.12 6.53 2.32
CA ARG A 17 -34.71 6.72 0.98
C ARG A 17 -36.22 6.52 1.12
N SER A 18 -36.99 7.54 0.76
CA SER A 18 -38.45 7.46 0.64
C SER A 18 -38.82 6.56 -0.53
N ALA A 19 -39.63 5.54 -0.24
CA ALA A 19 -40.31 4.73 -1.23
C ALA A 19 -41.51 5.53 -1.77
N GLY A 20 -41.55 5.76 -3.08
CA GLY A 20 -42.75 6.28 -3.77
C GLY A 20 -43.80 5.18 -3.98
N PRO A 21 -45.07 5.54 -4.20
CA PRO A 21 -46.17 4.58 -4.33
C PRO A 21 -46.07 3.84 -5.67
N LYS A 22 -46.37 2.54 -5.68
CA LYS A 22 -46.60 1.77 -6.89
C LYS A 22 -48.08 1.47 -7.04
N THR A 23 -48.67 1.99 -8.10
CA THR A 23 -49.98 1.58 -8.62
C THR A 23 -49.90 1.49 -10.13
N GLY A 24 -50.50 0.43 -10.68
CA GLY A 24 -51.13 0.46 -12.01
C GLY A 24 -50.38 -0.22 -13.14
N ASP A 25 -51.02 -1.24 -13.69
CA ASP A 25 -50.59 -2.13 -14.77
C ASP A 25 -50.45 -1.47 -16.16
N GLY A 26 -49.65 -2.14 -17.00
CA GLY A 26 -49.94 -2.28 -18.43
C GLY A 26 -49.23 -1.32 -19.37
N LYS A 27 -48.20 -1.83 -20.05
CA LYS A 27 -48.06 -1.91 -21.53
C LYS A 27 -46.58 -2.13 -21.89
N ASP A 28 -46.29 -3.34 -22.33
CA ASP A 28 -45.03 -3.75 -22.96
C ASP A 28 -44.87 -3.03 -24.30
N PHE A 29 -44.23 -1.87 -24.31
CA PHE A 29 -43.68 -1.27 -25.52
C PHE A 29 -42.36 -0.60 -25.16
N LEU A 30 -41.24 -1.24 -25.51
CA LEU A 30 -39.94 -0.60 -25.53
C LEU A 30 -39.84 0.24 -26.82
N PRO A 31 -39.63 1.56 -26.77
CA PRO A 31 -39.33 2.33 -27.97
C PRO A 31 -37.96 1.89 -28.50
N LEU A 32 -37.95 1.36 -29.72
CA LEU A 32 -36.76 1.11 -30.55
C LEU A 32 -36.17 2.44 -31.07
N GLU A 33 -35.98 3.43 -30.21
CA GLU A 33 -35.17 4.60 -30.54
C GLU A 33 -33.76 4.38 -30.02
N GLY A 34 -32.83 4.24 -30.97
CA GLY A 34 -31.40 4.14 -30.70
C GLY A 34 -30.96 5.30 -29.84
N LYS A 35 -30.54 5.00 -28.60
CA LYS A 35 -29.86 5.96 -27.75
C LYS A 35 -28.55 6.31 -28.45
N GLU A 36 -28.51 7.47 -29.10
CA GLU A 36 -27.26 8.10 -29.48
C GLU A 36 -26.36 8.10 -28.25
N GLN A 37 -25.26 7.37 -28.35
CA GLN A 37 -24.20 7.44 -27.37
C GLN A 37 -23.72 8.89 -27.40
N ARG A 38 -24.11 9.68 -26.39
CA ARG A 38 -23.48 10.97 -26.12
C ARG A 38 -21.99 10.70 -26.01
N ILE A 39 -21.26 10.99 -27.08
CA ILE A 39 -19.82 11.10 -27.08
C ILE A 39 -19.54 12.15 -26.02
N ARG A 40 -19.10 11.71 -24.84
CA ARG A 40 -18.60 12.62 -23.81
C ARG A 40 -17.35 13.23 -24.39
N GLU A 41 -17.50 14.41 -24.99
CA GLU A 41 -16.38 15.27 -25.32
C GLU A 41 -15.55 15.42 -24.05
N LYS A 42 -14.36 14.81 -24.06
CA LYS A 42 -13.37 15.02 -23.01
C LYS A 42 -12.97 16.48 -23.13
N LYS A 43 -13.53 17.31 -22.25
CA LYS A 43 -13.10 18.69 -22.01
C LYS A 43 -11.58 18.65 -21.83
N GLN A 44 -10.83 19.17 -22.80
CA GLN A 44 -9.39 19.40 -22.67
C GLN A 44 -9.23 20.35 -21.49
N ALA A 45 -8.66 19.86 -20.40
CA ALA A 45 -8.29 20.69 -19.28
C ALA A 45 -7.18 21.63 -19.76
N GLU A 46 -7.34 22.93 -19.52
CA GLU A 46 -6.31 23.94 -19.77
C GLU A 46 -4.99 23.47 -19.15
N GLU A 47 -3.94 23.43 -19.96
CA GLU A 47 -2.61 22.94 -19.57
C GLU A 47 -2.09 23.80 -18.42
N PRO A 48 -1.96 23.28 -17.18
CA PRO A 48 -1.20 23.98 -16.17
C PRO A 48 0.24 24.12 -16.70
N GLU A 49 0.89 25.27 -16.46
CA GLU A 49 2.28 25.47 -16.88
C GLU A 49 3.12 24.24 -16.50
N ASN A 50 3.73 23.65 -17.53
CA ASN A 50 4.36 22.33 -17.47
C ASN A 50 5.65 22.39 -16.63
N THR A 51 5.49 22.42 -15.32
CA THR A 51 6.56 22.28 -14.32
C THR A 51 6.86 20.81 -14.02
N ALA A 52 6.08 19.88 -14.59
CA ALA A 52 6.23 18.46 -14.37
C ALA A 52 7.49 17.93 -15.05
N THR A 53 8.49 17.57 -14.24
CA THR A 53 9.75 16.98 -14.73
C THR A 53 9.77 15.44 -14.61
N VAL A 54 8.73 14.85 -14.02
CA VAL A 54 8.66 13.42 -13.71
C VAL A 54 7.75 12.69 -14.70
N LEU A 55 8.29 11.63 -15.29
CA LEU A 55 7.58 10.72 -16.17
C LEU A 55 7.28 9.41 -15.47
N TYR A 56 6.11 8.86 -15.77
CA TYR A 56 5.73 7.49 -15.50
C TYR A 56 6.02 6.65 -16.75
N ILE A 57 6.60 5.47 -16.55
CA ILE A 57 6.82 4.48 -17.61
C ILE A 57 6.22 3.16 -17.17
N GLY A 58 5.28 2.63 -17.95
CA GLY A 58 4.63 1.34 -17.78
C GLY A 58 5.04 0.35 -18.87
N HIS A 59 4.71 -0.94 -18.64
CA HIS A 59 4.99 -2.05 -19.53
C HIS A 59 6.48 -2.23 -19.85
N VAL A 60 7.33 -1.96 -18.87
CA VAL A 60 8.78 -2.08 -19.02
C VAL A 60 9.17 -3.56 -19.16
N PRO A 61 9.89 -3.94 -20.23
CA PRO A 61 10.33 -5.32 -20.45
C PRO A 61 11.33 -5.79 -19.38
N HIS A 62 11.39 -7.10 -19.16
CA HIS A 62 12.37 -7.67 -18.23
C HIS A 62 13.80 -7.46 -18.74
N GLY A 63 14.68 -6.92 -17.89
CA GLY A 63 16.06 -6.57 -18.27
C GLY A 63 16.26 -5.09 -18.62
N PHE A 64 15.18 -4.35 -18.89
CA PHE A 64 15.25 -2.90 -19.08
C PHE A 64 15.07 -2.18 -17.72
N TYR A 65 16.14 -2.19 -16.93
CA TYR A 65 16.17 -1.64 -15.57
C TYR A 65 16.78 -0.24 -15.52
N GLU A 66 17.10 0.24 -14.33
CA GLU A 66 17.56 1.62 -14.09
C GLU A 66 18.76 2.01 -14.97
N ASP A 67 19.78 1.15 -15.12
CA ASP A 67 20.98 1.47 -15.89
C ASP A 67 20.70 1.53 -17.40
N GLN A 68 19.89 0.60 -17.90
CA GLN A 68 19.49 0.56 -19.31
C GLN A 68 18.54 1.72 -19.64
N MET A 69 17.58 2.02 -18.75
CA MET A 69 16.69 3.16 -18.87
C MET A 69 17.48 4.47 -18.85
N GLN A 70 18.44 4.61 -17.93
CA GLN A 70 19.27 5.80 -17.88
C GLN A 70 20.06 5.98 -19.19
N GLY A 71 20.73 4.94 -19.69
CA GLY A 71 21.47 5.02 -20.96
C GLY A 71 20.57 5.34 -22.17
N PHE A 72 19.39 4.72 -22.25
CA PHE A 72 18.45 4.96 -23.34
C PHE A 72 17.85 6.37 -23.29
N PHE A 73 17.39 6.84 -22.13
CA PHE A 73 16.72 8.14 -22.03
C PHE A 73 17.70 9.33 -22.01
N GLN A 74 19.00 9.08 -21.78
CA GLN A 74 20.02 10.11 -21.83
C GLN A 74 20.22 10.72 -23.23
N GLN A 75 19.76 10.05 -24.30
CA GLN A 75 19.79 10.59 -25.66
C GLN A 75 18.86 11.80 -25.86
N PHE A 76 17.78 11.88 -25.09
CA PHE A 76 16.80 12.98 -25.18
C PHE A 76 17.20 14.18 -24.31
N GLY A 77 17.92 13.93 -23.21
CA GLY A 77 18.40 14.97 -22.31
C GLY A 77 18.99 14.42 -21.02
N ALA A 78 19.47 15.32 -20.16
CA ALA A 78 20.06 14.97 -18.88
C ALA A 78 19.02 14.34 -17.92
N VAL A 79 19.26 13.09 -17.52
CA VAL A 79 18.42 12.35 -16.58
C VAL A 79 18.93 12.54 -15.16
N LYS A 80 18.10 13.08 -14.28
CA LYS A 80 18.47 13.37 -12.89
C LYS A 80 18.32 12.14 -12.00
N ARG A 81 17.19 11.43 -12.11
CA ARG A 81 16.89 10.23 -11.31
C ARG A 81 16.06 9.24 -12.10
N VAL A 82 16.37 7.96 -11.92
CA VAL A 82 15.57 6.84 -12.44
C VAL A 82 15.23 5.91 -11.29
N ARG A 83 14.01 5.38 -11.28
CA ARG A 83 13.58 4.37 -10.31
C ARG A 83 12.62 3.38 -10.94
N VAL A 84 12.96 2.10 -10.94
CA VAL A 84 12.02 1.03 -11.28
C VAL A 84 11.30 0.58 -10.03
N ALA A 85 9.99 0.38 -10.12
CA ALA A 85 9.21 -0.15 -9.02
C ALA A 85 9.47 -1.66 -8.88
N ARG A 86 9.89 -2.07 -7.68
CA ARG A 86 10.20 -3.47 -7.35
C ARG A 86 9.32 -3.97 -6.21
N ASN A 87 9.12 -5.28 -6.15
CA ASN A 87 8.44 -5.94 -5.05
C ASN A 87 9.33 -5.95 -3.80
N ARG A 88 8.81 -5.48 -2.67
CA ARG A 88 9.57 -5.37 -1.41
C ARG A 88 9.95 -6.74 -0.79
N LYS A 89 9.30 -7.83 -1.21
CA LYS A 89 9.61 -9.18 -0.71
C LYS A 89 10.60 -9.93 -1.60
N THR A 90 10.39 -9.90 -2.91
CA THR A 90 11.16 -10.70 -3.88
C THR A 90 12.22 -9.91 -4.62
N GLY A 91 12.21 -8.57 -4.55
CA GLY A 91 13.12 -7.71 -5.33
C GLY A 91 12.82 -7.64 -6.82
N LYS A 92 11.91 -8.48 -7.34
CA LYS A 92 11.53 -8.50 -8.76
C LYS A 92 10.87 -7.18 -9.18
N SER A 93 11.11 -6.76 -10.41
CA SER A 93 10.44 -5.60 -11.00
C SER A 93 8.93 -5.80 -11.08
N LYS A 94 8.21 -4.67 -11.07
CA LYS A 94 6.78 -4.61 -11.33
C LYS A 94 6.48 -4.12 -12.75
N HIS A 95 7.49 -4.02 -13.61
CA HIS A 95 7.37 -3.58 -15.01
C HIS A 95 6.83 -2.14 -15.17
N TYR A 96 7.11 -1.28 -14.20
CA TYR A 96 6.89 0.17 -14.31
C TYR A 96 7.93 0.93 -13.50
N GLY A 97 8.14 2.19 -13.83
CA GLY A 97 9.14 3.05 -13.21
C GLY A 97 8.82 4.52 -13.36
N PHE A 98 9.71 5.34 -12.80
CA PHE A 98 9.65 6.80 -12.87
C PHE A 98 11.00 7.35 -13.27
N ILE A 99 10.98 8.37 -14.12
CA ILE A 99 12.16 9.11 -14.56
C ILE A 99 11.96 10.59 -14.22
N GLU A 100 12.96 11.22 -13.62
CA GLU A 100 13.04 12.66 -13.42
C GLU A 100 14.10 13.19 -14.40
N PHE A 101 13.68 14.01 -15.36
CA PHE A 101 14.58 14.77 -16.22
C PHE A 101 15.10 16.02 -15.51
N GLU A 102 16.06 16.73 -16.10
CA GLU A 102 16.44 18.07 -15.64
C GLU A 102 15.50 19.15 -16.19
N ASN A 103 15.16 19.04 -17.48
CA ASN A 103 14.30 19.99 -18.19
C ASN A 103 12.86 19.46 -18.34
N PRO A 104 11.83 20.25 -18.02
CA PRO A 104 10.44 19.82 -18.17
C PRO A 104 10.00 19.72 -19.64
N GLU A 105 10.57 20.52 -20.53
CA GLU A 105 10.30 20.48 -21.97
C GLU A 105 10.69 19.12 -22.58
N VAL A 106 11.87 18.62 -22.20
CA VAL A 106 12.35 17.28 -22.61
C VAL A 106 11.40 16.20 -22.12
N ALA A 107 10.92 16.31 -20.88
CA ALA A 107 9.96 15.35 -20.34
C ALA A 107 8.66 15.32 -21.16
N LYS A 108 8.13 16.49 -21.58
CA LYS A 108 6.94 16.56 -22.43
C LYS A 108 7.15 15.90 -23.79
N ILE A 109 8.25 16.23 -24.48
CA ILE A 109 8.59 15.64 -25.78
C ILE A 109 8.71 14.12 -25.69
N VAL A 110 9.41 13.61 -24.66
CA VAL A 110 9.55 12.16 -24.43
C VAL A 110 8.19 11.51 -24.13
N ALA A 111 7.31 12.18 -23.38
CA ALA A 111 5.98 11.65 -23.10
C ALA A 111 5.14 11.49 -24.36
N ASP A 112 5.24 12.43 -25.30
CA ASP A 112 4.46 12.41 -26.53
C ASP A 112 5.04 11.42 -27.56
N GLU A 113 6.36 11.43 -27.77
CA GLU A 113 7.02 10.65 -28.82
C GLU A 113 7.21 9.17 -28.45
N MET A 114 7.54 8.87 -27.19
CA MET A 114 7.86 7.50 -26.76
C MET A 114 6.65 6.74 -26.22
N ASN A 115 5.47 7.35 -26.19
CA ASN A 115 4.26 6.68 -25.77
C ASN A 115 3.78 5.70 -26.86
N ASN A 116 3.55 4.45 -26.46
CA ASN A 116 3.29 3.30 -27.33
C ASN A 116 4.48 2.84 -28.20
N TYR A 117 5.70 3.22 -27.82
CA TYR A 117 6.91 2.71 -28.47
C TYR A 117 7.06 1.19 -28.24
N LEU A 118 7.27 0.42 -29.31
CA LEU A 118 7.49 -1.01 -29.23
C LEU A 118 8.95 -1.30 -28.87
N LEU A 119 9.18 -1.82 -27.67
CA LEU A 119 10.49 -2.23 -27.18
C LEU A 119 10.45 -3.72 -26.81
N PHE A 120 11.20 -4.54 -27.56
CA PHE A 120 11.06 -6.00 -27.54
C PHE A 120 9.61 -6.42 -27.85
N GLU A 121 9.00 -7.25 -27.01
CA GLU A 121 7.60 -7.72 -27.16
C GLU A 121 6.60 -6.81 -26.42
N HIS A 122 7.03 -5.64 -25.93
CA HIS A 122 6.21 -4.78 -25.08
C HIS A 122 6.10 -3.36 -25.64
N THR A 123 4.88 -2.81 -25.64
CA THR A 123 4.62 -1.40 -25.97
C THR A 123 4.71 -0.56 -24.69
N LEU A 124 5.71 0.33 -24.63
CA LEU A 124 5.91 1.22 -23.49
C LEU A 124 4.75 2.21 -23.37
N GLN A 125 4.27 2.41 -22.14
CA GLN A 125 3.29 3.46 -21.85
C GLN A 125 3.98 4.57 -21.07
N ILE A 126 4.06 5.75 -21.66
CA ILE A 126 4.75 6.89 -21.03
C ILE A 126 3.74 8.00 -20.82
N ALA A 127 3.74 8.56 -19.61
CA ALA A 127 2.83 9.64 -19.25
C ALA A 127 3.51 10.64 -18.33
N LEU A 128 3.19 11.91 -18.50
CA LEU A 128 3.63 12.98 -17.61
C LEU A 128 2.92 12.87 -16.27
N VAL A 129 3.69 12.95 -15.18
CA VAL A 129 3.16 12.90 -13.80
C VAL A 129 3.20 14.31 -13.23
N PRO A 130 2.03 14.92 -12.93
CA PRO A 130 1.98 16.19 -12.24
C PRO A 130 2.75 16.14 -10.91
N PRO A 131 3.49 17.20 -10.54
CA PRO A 131 4.32 17.21 -9.33
C PRO A 131 3.51 16.93 -8.06
N GLU A 132 2.24 17.32 -8.01
CA GLU A 132 1.33 17.05 -6.88
C GLU A 132 1.08 15.56 -6.64
N LYS A 133 1.09 14.75 -7.70
CA LYS A 133 0.88 13.30 -7.63
C LYS A 133 2.18 12.56 -7.30
N VAL A 134 3.33 13.23 -7.38
CA VAL A 134 4.62 12.65 -7.04
C VAL A 134 4.74 12.56 -5.52
N HIS A 135 4.65 11.33 -5.00
CA HIS A 135 4.79 11.11 -3.57
C HIS A 135 6.22 11.44 -3.08
N ALA A 136 6.38 12.17 -1.98
CA ALA A 136 7.69 12.63 -1.46
C ALA A 136 8.74 11.52 -1.26
N LYS A 137 8.31 10.29 -0.94
CA LYS A 137 9.20 9.12 -0.77
C LYS A 137 9.57 8.40 -2.08
N LEU A 138 9.17 8.92 -3.24
CA LEU A 138 9.46 8.31 -4.54
C LEU A 138 10.96 8.20 -4.81
N TRP A 139 11.78 9.12 -4.30
CA TRP A 139 13.22 9.06 -4.52
C TRP A 139 14.00 8.52 -3.32
N LYS A 140 13.31 8.05 -2.27
CA LYS A 140 13.97 7.48 -1.09
C LYS A 140 14.58 6.12 -1.42
N GLY A 141 15.89 5.99 -1.21
CA GLY A 141 16.62 4.74 -1.41
C GLY A 141 16.94 4.45 -2.88
N VAL A 142 16.84 5.45 -3.75
CA VAL A 142 17.37 5.35 -5.13
C VAL A 142 18.87 5.01 -5.05
N ARG A 143 19.35 4.15 -5.96
CA ARG A 143 20.70 3.55 -5.97
C ARG A 143 21.01 2.53 -4.86
N LYS A 144 20.14 2.30 -3.89
CA LYS A 144 20.31 1.18 -2.95
C LYS A 144 19.74 -0.10 -3.56
N GLY A 145 20.59 -1.11 -3.73
CA GLY A 145 20.17 -2.44 -4.17
C GLY A 145 19.15 -3.07 -3.21
N PHE A 146 18.34 -3.98 -3.74
CA PHE A 146 17.46 -4.79 -2.91
C PHE A 146 18.30 -5.78 -2.11
N ILE A 147 18.23 -5.68 -0.78
CA ILE A 147 18.81 -6.65 0.14
C ILE A 147 17.66 -7.49 0.69
N PRO A 148 17.60 -8.81 0.37
CA PRO A 148 16.62 -9.70 0.97
C PRO A 148 16.73 -9.68 2.49
N VAL A 149 15.60 -9.48 3.17
CA VAL A 149 15.56 -9.50 4.63
C VAL A 149 15.30 -10.92 5.09
N ASP A 150 16.26 -11.52 5.81
CA ASP A 150 16.05 -12.82 6.46
C ASP A 150 15.13 -12.66 7.68
N ARG A 151 13.83 -12.80 7.43
CA ARG A 151 12.79 -12.72 8.47
C ARG A 151 12.93 -13.81 9.51
N VAL A 152 13.44 -14.99 9.14
CA VAL A 152 13.55 -16.13 10.05
C VAL A 152 14.66 -15.86 11.05
N ALA A 153 15.81 -15.38 10.60
CA ALA A 153 16.89 -14.97 11.50
C ALA A 153 16.45 -13.82 12.44
N ILE A 154 15.75 -12.81 11.93
CA ILE A 154 15.25 -11.69 12.73
C ILE A 154 14.27 -12.18 13.81
N GLU A 155 13.28 -13.00 13.44
CA GLU A 155 12.32 -13.54 14.41
C GLU A 155 12.99 -14.52 15.39
N ARG A 156 13.96 -15.32 14.94
CA ARG A 156 14.75 -16.17 15.83
C ARG A 156 15.45 -15.34 16.90
N ASN A 157 16.14 -14.27 16.51
CA ASN A 157 16.83 -13.37 17.44
C ASN A 157 15.85 -12.67 18.40
N ARG A 158 14.66 -12.30 17.91
CA ARG A 158 13.62 -11.69 18.73
C ARG A 158 13.04 -12.66 19.76
N LEU A 159 12.80 -13.91 19.36
CA LEU A 159 12.25 -14.95 20.23
C LEU A 159 13.29 -15.46 21.22
N SER A 160 14.56 -15.55 20.82
CA SER A 160 15.66 -16.00 21.67
C SER A 160 16.06 -14.96 22.71
N LYS A 161 15.83 -13.66 22.46
CA LYS A 161 16.12 -12.58 23.41
C LYS A 161 15.55 -12.87 24.80
N ASP A 162 16.40 -12.79 25.82
CA ASP A 162 16.00 -12.94 27.21
C ASP A 162 15.06 -11.79 27.62
N LYS A 163 14.00 -12.13 28.35
CA LYS A 163 12.98 -11.16 28.78
C LYS A 163 13.28 -10.72 30.20
N THR A 164 13.13 -9.43 30.47
CA THR A 164 13.17 -8.93 31.84
C THR A 164 11.91 -9.38 32.60
N VAL A 165 11.95 -9.30 33.93
CA VAL A 165 10.82 -9.65 34.80
C VAL A 165 9.58 -8.81 34.47
N GLU A 166 9.76 -7.52 34.19
CA GLU A 166 8.66 -6.61 33.82
C GLU A 166 8.02 -6.96 32.48
N GLU A 167 8.84 -7.24 31.47
CA GLU A 167 8.37 -7.68 30.16
C GLU A 167 7.63 -9.02 30.25
N HIS A 168 8.09 -9.91 31.13
CA HIS A 168 7.44 -11.20 31.39
C HIS A 168 6.10 -11.02 32.11
N LYS A 169 6.02 -10.18 33.15
CA LYS A 169 4.76 -9.81 33.83
C LYS A 169 3.73 -9.27 32.83
N LYS A 170 4.13 -8.32 31.98
CA LYS A 170 3.27 -7.75 30.93
C LYS A 170 2.80 -8.81 29.93
N MET A 171 3.65 -9.77 29.60
CA MET A 171 3.25 -10.91 28.77
C MET A 171 2.22 -11.80 29.46
N VAL A 172 2.42 -12.14 30.73
CA VAL A 172 1.47 -12.94 31.54
C VAL A 172 0.12 -12.24 31.64
N GLU A 173 0.09 -10.94 31.95
CA GLU A 173 -1.16 -10.14 31.93
C GLU A 173 -1.86 -10.19 30.58
N GLY A 174 -1.10 -10.14 29.49
CA GLY A 174 -1.63 -10.26 28.13
C GLY A 174 -2.18 -11.65 27.81
N ILE A 175 -1.67 -12.70 28.45
CA ILE A 175 -2.19 -14.06 28.36
C ILE A 175 -3.52 -14.16 29.11
N VAL A 176 -3.58 -13.68 30.35
CA VAL A 176 -4.81 -13.67 31.17
C VAL A 176 -5.95 -12.92 30.47
N LYS A 177 -5.68 -11.71 29.95
CA LYS A 177 -6.68 -10.93 29.19
C LYS A 177 -7.20 -11.64 27.94
N ARG A 178 -6.34 -12.42 27.26
CA ARG A 178 -6.76 -13.21 26.09
C ARG A 178 -7.60 -14.41 26.51
N ASP A 179 -7.26 -15.05 27.62
CA ASP A 179 -8.01 -16.17 28.18
C ASP A 179 -9.41 -15.73 28.62
N GLU A 180 -9.55 -14.62 29.34
CA GLU A 180 -10.85 -14.05 29.72
C GLU A 180 -11.74 -13.76 28.50
N LYS A 181 -11.16 -13.18 27.43
CA LYS A 181 -11.89 -12.95 26.18
C LYS A 181 -12.35 -14.26 25.54
N ARG A 182 -11.51 -15.30 25.59
CA ARG A 182 -11.85 -16.63 25.08
C ARG A 182 -13.00 -17.24 25.90
N ARG A 183 -12.94 -17.22 27.23
CA ARG A 183 -14.02 -17.69 28.11
C ARG A 183 -15.34 -17.00 27.84
N LYS A 184 -15.32 -15.67 27.68
CA LYS A 184 -16.51 -14.88 27.30
C LYS A 184 -17.10 -15.32 25.95
N ARG A 185 -16.26 -15.61 24.96
CA ARG A 185 -16.70 -16.11 23.65
C ARG A 185 -17.30 -17.51 23.72
N ILE A 186 -16.71 -18.42 24.51
CA ILE A 186 -17.21 -19.79 24.72
C ILE A 186 -18.59 -19.73 25.42
N LYS A 187 -18.70 -18.94 26.49
CA LYS A 187 -19.97 -18.71 27.19
C LYS A 187 -21.04 -18.10 26.29
N ALA A 188 -20.67 -17.13 25.45
CA ALA A 188 -21.59 -16.53 24.49
C ALA A 188 -22.03 -17.51 23.37
N ALA A 189 -21.19 -18.48 23.04
CA ALA A 189 -21.53 -19.56 22.11
C ALA A 189 -22.40 -20.66 22.77
N GLY A 190 -22.71 -20.56 24.06
CA GLY A 190 -23.54 -21.53 24.79
C GLY A 190 -22.83 -22.86 25.05
N ILE A 191 -21.51 -22.91 24.94
CA ILE A 191 -20.72 -24.12 25.18
C ILE A 191 -20.38 -24.19 26.67
N ASP A 192 -20.79 -25.27 27.33
CA ASP A 192 -20.44 -25.54 28.71
C ASP A 192 -19.06 -26.19 28.78
N TYR A 193 -18.02 -25.34 28.79
CA TYR A 193 -16.63 -25.78 28.86
C TYR A 193 -15.85 -24.94 29.87
N GLU A 194 -15.40 -25.61 30.93
CA GLU A 194 -14.55 -25.02 31.96
C GLU A 194 -13.09 -25.04 31.51
N CYS A 195 -12.58 -23.87 31.16
CA CYS A 195 -11.17 -23.74 30.75
C CYS A 195 -10.27 -23.92 31.98
N PRO A 196 -9.27 -24.83 31.93
CA PRO A 196 -8.37 -25.07 33.05
C PRO A 196 -7.61 -23.79 33.44
N ALA A 197 -7.24 -23.72 34.71
CA ALA A 197 -6.49 -22.58 35.25
C ALA A 197 -5.14 -22.42 34.56
N LEU A 198 -4.71 -21.17 34.42
CA LEU A 198 -3.45 -20.84 33.77
C LEU A 198 -2.31 -21.11 34.75
N ILE A 199 -1.62 -22.24 34.60
CA ILE A 199 -0.46 -22.60 35.40
C ILE A 199 0.77 -21.90 34.79
N GLY A 200 1.31 -20.89 35.46
CA GLY A 200 2.49 -20.17 34.98
C GLY A 200 3.22 -19.42 36.09
N SER A 201 4.54 -19.39 36.02
CA SER A 201 5.39 -18.63 36.93
C SER A 201 5.41 -17.14 36.58
N VAL A 202 5.34 -16.29 37.60
CA VAL A 202 5.44 -14.82 37.47
C VAL A 202 6.86 -14.40 37.04
N GLN A 203 7.84 -15.28 37.22
CA GLN A 203 9.23 -15.04 36.82
C GLN A 203 9.55 -15.73 35.49
N PRO A 204 10.33 -15.08 34.60
CA PRO A 204 10.84 -15.71 33.39
C PRO A 204 11.85 -16.79 33.76
N SER A 205 11.70 -18.00 33.20
CA SER A 205 12.74 -19.03 33.29
C SER A 205 13.91 -18.67 32.38
N ALA A 206 15.14 -18.96 32.81
CA ALA A 206 16.32 -18.80 31.96
C ALA A 206 16.19 -19.67 30.70
N LYS A 207 16.44 -19.10 29.52
CA LYS A 207 16.34 -19.81 28.24
C LYS A 207 17.60 -20.60 27.87
N LYS A 208 18.72 -20.28 28.52
CA LYS A 208 19.99 -20.98 28.37
C LYS A 208 20.51 -21.36 29.74
N ILE A 209 20.97 -22.59 29.88
CA ILE A 209 21.78 -23.03 31.00
C ILE A 209 23.15 -22.37 30.78
N LYS A 210 23.53 -21.43 31.65
CA LYS A 210 24.92 -20.95 31.70
C LYS A 210 25.66 -21.96 32.58
N PHE A 211 26.65 -22.64 32.03
CA PHE A 211 27.65 -23.32 32.84
C PHE A 211 28.67 -22.26 33.23
N ASP A 212 28.92 -22.11 34.52
CA ASP A 212 30.04 -21.31 35.00
C ASP A 212 31.33 -22.06 34.62
N GLU A 213 32.28 -21.38 33.97
CA GLU A 213 33.61 -21.94 33.70
C GLU A 213 34.44 -21.80 34.99
N ASP A 214 34.56 -22.89 35.74
CA ASP A 214 35.50 -23.04 36.86
C ASP A 214 36.96 -23.21 36.38
#